data_AF-A0A524G775-F1
#
_entry.id   AF-A0A524G775-F1
#
_cell.length_a   1.000
_cell.length_b   1.000
_cell.length_c   1.000
_cell.angle_alpha   90.00
_cell.angle_beta   90.00
_cell.angle_gamma   90.00
#
_symmetry.space_group_name_H-M   'P 1'
#
loop_
_entity.id
_entity.type
_entity.pdbx_description
1 polymer ?
#
loop_
_entity_poly.entity_id
_entity_poly.type
_entity_poly.pdbx_seq_one_letter_code
_entity_poly.pdbx_strand_id
1 'polypeptide(L)'
;MLSEPKITPSVQAAIPDLLKSQLIESVLMKHERKKTSILLSSNSLANKFIFEQWGIRPSQRRRYKNLFSDVRKRCRNLFRFFLQKGLISTKHNGIDYFFGVFRFDDVRGNLILGFTHLDDDNVFVKTP
;
A
#
# COMPACT_ATOMS: atom_id res chain seq x y z
N MET A 1 30.83 -4.66 -11.58
CA MET A 1 29.70 -3.93 -10.95
C MET A 1 28.44 -4.76 -11.16
N LEU A 2 27.70 -5.11 -10.10
CA LEU A 2 26.37 -5.73 -10.26
C LEU A 2 25.41 -4.71 -10.88
N SER A 3 24.77 -5.09 -11.99
CA SER A 3 23.78 -4.27 -12.69
C SER A 3 22.58 -3.96 -11.79
N GLU A 4 21.97 -2.80 -11.98
CA GLU A 4 20.72 -2.44 -11.30
C GLU A 4 19.63 -3.50 -11.58
N PRO A 5 18.89 -3.97 -10.55
CA PRO A 5 17.81 -4.92 -10.76
C PRO A 5 16.72 -4.35 -11.66
N LYS A 6 16.21 -5.17 -12.57
CA LYS A 6 15.07 -4.81 -13.42
C LYS A 6 13.78 -5.34 -12.83
N ILE A 7 12.73 -4.52 -12.87
CA ILE A 7 11.40 -4.92 -12.43
C ILE A 7 10.72 -5.71 -13.55
N THR A 8 10.53 -7.02 -13.35
CA THR A 8 9.73 -7.87 -14.24
C THR A 8 8.22 -7.69 -13.97
N PRO A 9 7.32 -8.01 -14.92
CA PRO A 9 5.88 -8.00 -14.69
C PRO A 9 5.44 -8.88 -13.50
N SER A 10 6.07 -10.04 -13.32
CA SER A 10 5.77 -10.94 -12.19
C SER A 10 6.07 -10.29 -10.84
N VAL A 11 7.20 -9.59 -10.73
CA VAL A 11 7.55 -8.85 -9.51
C VAL A 11 6.56 -7.71 -9.26
N GLN A 12 6.07 -7.03 -10.31
CA GLN A 12 5.11 -5.92 -10.17
C GLN A 12 3.76 -6.37 -9.61
N ALA A 13 3.33 -7.59 -9.96
CA ALA A 13 2.07 -8.14 -9.50
C ALA A 13 2.01 -8.30 -7.97
N ALA A 14 3.16 -8.32 -7.28
CA ALA A 14 3.23 -8.41 -5.83
C ALA A 14 3.03 -7.06 -5.10
N ILE A 15 3.05 -5.91 -5.79
CA ILE A 15 2.89 -4.59 -5.13
C ILE A 15 1.50 -4.44 -4.48
N PRO A 16 0.37 -4.77 -5.17
CA PRO A 16 -0.95 -4.73 -4.56
C PRO A 16 -1.08 -5.70 -3.37
N ASP A 17 -0.46 -6.87 -3.45
CA ASP A 17 -0.51 -7.88 -2.39
C ASP A 17 0.23 -7.41 -1.15
N LEU A 18 1.40 -6.76 -1.32
CA LEU A 18 2.11 -6.10 -0.22
C LEU A 18 1.27 -5.01 0.45
N LEU A 19 0.55 -4.20 -0.32
CA LEU A 19 -0.34 -3.19 0.28
C LEU A 19 -1.43 -3.87 1.12
N LYS A 20 -2.08 -4.90 0.57
CA LYS A 20 -3.15 -5.63 1.25
C LYS A 20 -2.65 -6.31 2.52
N SER A 21 -1.48 -6.96 2.48
CA SER A 21 -0.88 -7.58 3.66
C SER A 21 -0.59 -6.55 4.74
N GLN A 22 -0.05 -5.38 4.39
CA GLN A 22 0.17 -4.29 5.35
C GLN A 22 -1.12 -3.80 6.02
N LEU A 23 -2.22 -3.71 5.26
CA LEU A 23 -3.52 -3.32 5.80
C LEU A 23 -4.06 -4.38 6.78
N ILE A 24 -3.98 -5.65 6.42
CA ILE A 24 -4.39 -6.76 7.28
C ILE A 24 -3.53 -6.81 8.55
N GLU A 25 -2.20 -6.75 8.43
CA GLU A 25 -1.27 -6.71 9.56
C GLU A 25 -1.62 -5.56 10.51
N SER A 26 -1.95 -4.39 9.97
CA SER A 26 -2.32 -3.21 10.76
C SER A 26 -3.65 -3.38 11.51
N VAL A 27 -4.57 -4.19 10.98
CA VAL A 27 -5.82 -4.53 11.68
C VAL A 27 -5.55 -5.59 12.76
N LEU A 28 -4.81 -6.64 12.42
CA LEU A 28 -4.51 -7.74 13.34
C LEU A 28 -3.65 -7.31 14.54
N MET A 29 -2.75 -6.33 14.36
CA MET A 29 -1.89 -5.83 15.43
C MET A 29 -2.56 -4.81 16.37
N LYS A 30 -3.79 -4.38 16.11
CA LYS A 30 -4.49 -3.43 16.99
C LYS A 30 -5.02 -4.12 18.23
N HIS A 31 -4.38 -3.87 19.38
CA HIS A 31 -4.86 -4.30 20.69
C HIS A 31 -6.11 -3.53 21.18
N GLU A 32 -6.36 -2.31 20.66
CA GLU A 32 -7.55 -1.51 20.99
C GLU A 32 -8.40 -1.23 19.73
N ARG A 33 -9.72 -1.46 19.85
CA ARG A 33 -10.76 -1.18 18.82
C ARG A 33 -10.98 0.32 18.53
N LYS A 34 -9.96 1.17 18.67
CA LYS A 34 -10.10 2.58 18.29
C LYS A 34 -10.03 2.69 16.77
N LYS A 35 -11.13 3.18 16.20
CA LYS A 35 -11.34 3.56 14.78
C LYS A 35 -10.28 4.58 14.33
N THR A 36 -9.08 4.10 14.07
CA THR A 36 -7.96 4.90 13.56
C THR A 36 -7.69 4.49 12.13
N SER A 37 -7.82 5.42 11.20
CA SER A 37 -7.45 5.20 9.81
C SER A 37 -5.96 4.88 9.72
N ILE A 38 -5.62 3.86 8.94
CA ILE A 38 -4.24 3.49 8.64
C ILE A 38 -3.75 4.48 7.57
N LEU A 39 -2.70 5.23 7.85
CA LEU A 39 -2.10 6.14 6.87
C LEU A 39 -0.93 5.43 6.20
N LEU A 40 -1.00 5.24 4.88
CA LEU A 40 0.12 4.73 4.10
C LEU A 40 0.45 5.70 2.98
N SER A 41 1.74 5.82 2.68
CA SER A 41 2.23 6.61 1.57
C SER A 41 2.73 5.74 0.44
N SER A 42 2.55 6.21 -0.79
CA SER A 42 3.06 5.52 -1.99
C SER A 42 4.58 5.30 -1.94
N ASN A 43 5.34 6.24 -1.36
CA ASN A 43 6.78 6.09 -1.19
C ASN A 43 7.15 5.07 -0.10
N SER A 44 6.39 5.00 1.01
CA SER A 44 6.67 4.00 2.06
C SER A 44 6.40 2.60 1.55
N LEU A 45 5.32 2.38 0.81
CA LEU A 45 5.05 1.10 0.14
C LEU A 45 6.18 0.75 -0.84
N ALA A 46 6.60 1.70 -1.68
CA ALA A 46 7.69 1.45 -2.63
C ALA A 46 9.02 1.10 -1.94
N ASN A 47 9.36 1.79 -0.84
CA ASN A 47 10.57 1.51 -0.09
C ASN A 47 10.51 0.11 0.56
N LYS A 48 9.37 -0.28 1.16
CA LYS A 48 9.18 -1.63 1.74
C LYS A 48 9.31 -2.70 0.65
N PHE A 49 8.65 -2.48 -0.48
CA PHE A 49 8.72 -3.39 -1.64
C PHE A 49 10.16 -3.59 -2.14
N ILE A 50 10.90 -2.50 -2.36
CA ILE A 50 12.29 -2.58 -2.83
C ILE A 50 13.18 -3.33 -1.84
N PHE A 51 12.96 -3.10 -0.55
CA PHE A 51 13.71 -3.78 0.49
C PHE A 51 13.40 -5.28 0.55
N GLU A 52 12.13 -5.68 0.48
CA GLU A 52 11.75 -7.10 0.52
C GLU A 52 12.20 -7.87 -0.71
N GLN A 53 12.18 -7.24 -1.88
CA GLN A 53 12.55 -7.91 -3.13
C GLN A 53 14.06 -7.98 -3.36
N TRP A 54 14.82 -6.98 -2.93
CA TRP A 54 16.25 -6.87 -3.27
C TRP A 54 17.18 -6.54 -2.10
N GLY A 55 16.67 -6.36 -0.88
CA GLY A 55 17.46 -5.92 0.28
C GLY A 55 17.99 -4.49 0.18
N ILE A 56 17.50 -3.71 -0.81
CA ILE A 56 18.03 -2.37 -1.11
C ILE A 56 17.36 -1.34 -0.19
N ARG A 57 18.16 -0.57 0.53
CA ARG A 57 17.70 0.45 1.49
C ARG A 57 17.46 1.80 0.81
N PRO A 58 16.56 2.66 1.34
CA PRO A 58 16.34 4.01 0.81
C PRO A 58 17.61 4.88 0.72
N SER A 59 18.59 4.67 1.62
CA SER A 59 19.89 5.36 1.58
C SER A 59 20.69 5.06 0.30
N GLN A 60 20.44 3.93 -0.35
CA GLN A 60 21.11 3.52 -1.59
C GLN A 60 20.40 4.06 -2.85
N ARG A 61 19.37 4.92 -2.70
CA ARG A 61 18.57 5.46 -3.81
C ARG A 61 19.39 6.11 -4.92
N ARG A 62 20.50 6.79 -4.59
CA ARG A 62 21.38 7.42 -5.60
C ARG A 62 22.00 6.38 -6.53
N ARG A 63 22.31 5.19 -6.01
CA ARG A 63 22.90 4.08 -6.76
C ARG A 63 21.86 3.34 -7.62
N TYR A 64 20.62 3.23 -7.14
CA TYR A 64 19.54 2.49 -7.80
C TYR A 64 18.40 3.42 -8.26
N LYS A 65 18.76 4.55 -8.89
CA LYS A 65 17.81 5.63 -9.19
C LYS A 65 16.62 5.16 -10.04
N ASN A 66 16.86 4.30 -11.03
CA ASN A 66 15.81 3.88 -11.97
C ASN A 66 14.83 2.92 -11.28
N LEU A 67 15.35 1.96 -10.52
CA LEU A 67 14.55 1.04 -9.72
C LEU A 67 13.62 1.81 -8.77
N PHE A 68 14.17 2.75 -7.99
CA PHE A 68 13.34 3.57 -7.11
C PHE A 68 12.30 4.39 -7.87
N SER A 69 12.68 5.00 -9.00
CA SER A 69 11.77 5.81 -9.82
C SER A 69 10.59 4.97 -10.33
N ASP A 70 10.88 3.78 -10.86
CA ASP A 70 9.89 2.91 -11.50
C ASP A 70 8.93 2.30 -10.47
N VAL A 71 9.44 1.76 -9.36
CA VAL A 71 8.57 1.24 -8.28
C VAL A 71 7.66 2.37 -7.76
N ARG A 72 8.21 3.57 -7.52
CA ARG A 72 7.40 4.68 -6.97
C ARG A 72 6.33 5.14 -7.95
N LYS A 73 6.60 5.15 -9.26
CA LYS A 73 5.58 5.42 -10.28
C LYS A 73 4.43 4.40 -10.21
N ARG A 74 4.76 3.11 -10.03
CA ARG A 74 3.77 2.03 -9.90
C ARG A 74 2.95 2.13 -8.63
N CYS A 75 3.58 2.33 -7.48
CA CYS A 75 2.86 2.52 -6.22
C CYS A 75 1.94 3.75 -6.26
N ARG A 76 2.36 4.86 -6.88
CA ARG A 76 1.48 6.03 -7.08
C ARG A 76 0.28 5.72 -7.96
N ASN A 77 0.47 4.99 -9.06
CA ASN A 77 -0.63 4.59 -9.93
C ASN A 77 -1.61 3.66 -9.21
N LEU A 78 -1.10 2.72 -8.43
CA LEU A 78 -1.91 1.85 -7.58
C LEU A 78 -2.72 2.66 -6.56
N PHE A 79 -2.10 3.64 -5.92
CA PHE A 79 -2.78 4.51 -4.96
C PHE A 79 -3.88 5.33 -5.63
N ARG A 80 -3.63 5.90 -6.82
CA ARG A 80 -4.67 6.61 -7.58
C ARG A 80 -5.82 5.70 -7.96
N PHE A 81 -5.54 4.47 -8.39
CA PHE A 81 -6.55 3.47 -8.71
C PHE A 81 -7.44 3.18 -7.49
N PHE A 82 -6.85 2.93 -6.32
CA PHE A 82 -7.63 2.65 -5.12
C PHE A 82 -8.37 3.88 -4.58
N LEU A 83 -7.77 5.07 -4.69
CA LEU A 83 -8.44 6.31 -4.36
C LEU A 83 -9.68 6.53 -5.24
N GLN A 84 -9.58 6.26 -6.55
CA GLN A 84 -10.71 6.35 -7.46
C GLN A 84 -11.80 5.31 -7.16
N LYS A 85 -11.41 4.09 -6.76
CA LYS A 85 -12.36 3.06 -6.35
C LYS A 85 -13.04 3.34 -5.01
N GLY A 86 -12.38 4.06 -4.09
CA GLY A 86 -12.89 4.37 -2.76
C GLY A 86 -12.94 3.18 -1.80
N LEU A 87 -12.69 1.95 -2.27
CA LEU A 87 -12.78 0.72 -1.49
C LEU A 87 -11.70 -0.29 -1.92
N ILE A 88 -11.16 -1.02 -0.93
CA ILE A 88 -10.32 -2.20 -1.12
C ILE A 88 -10.97 -3.37 -0.40
N SER A 89 -11.05 -4.52 -1.07
CA SER A 89 -11.35 -5.80 -0.45
C SER A 89 -10.17 -6.74 -0.56
N THR A 90 -9.97 -7.56 0.47
CA THR A 90 -8.96 -8.61 0.51
C THR A 90 -9.41 -9.74 1.40
N LYS A 91 -8.95 -10.96 1.12
CA LYS A 91 -9.27 -12.15 1.91
C LYS A 91 -8.03 -12.64 2.65
N HIS A 92 -8.16 -12.94 3.94
CA HIS A 92 -7.09 -13.50 4.76
C HIS A 92 -7.65 -14.58 5.68
N ASN A 93 -7.07 -15.79 5.62
CA ASN A 93 -7.51 -16.97 6.38
C ASN A 93 -9.02 -17.24 6.30
N GLY A 94 -9.61 -17.05 5.11
CA GLY A 94 -11.04 -17.27 4.91
C GLY A 94 -11.94 -16.08 5.23
N ILE A 95 -11.42 -15.03 5.88
CA ILE A 95 -12.15 -13.84 6.30
C ILE A 95 -11.95 -12.73 5.27
N ASP A 96 -13.04 -12.08 4.86
CA ASP A 96 -13.00 -10.92 3.98
C ASP A 96 -12.84 -9.64 4.80
N TYR A 97 -11.89 -8.80 4.40
CA TYR A 97 -11.58 -7.51 5.01
C TYR A 97 -11.88 -6.40 4.01
N PHE A 98 -12.58 -5.36 4.48
CA PHE A 98 -12.93 -4.20 3.67
C PHE A 98 -12.34 -2.91 4.23
N PHE A 99 -11.79 -2.09 3.33
CA PHE A 99 -11.18 -0.82 3.68
C PHE A 99 -11.73 0.30 2.81
N GLY A 100 -12.35 1.30 3.45
CA GLY A 100 -12.64 2.58 2.81
C GLY A 100 -11.34 3.34 2.55
N VAL A 101 -11.23 3.95 1.37
CA VAL A 101 -10.02 4.66 0.93
C VAL A 101 -10.34 6.14 0.75
N PHE A 102 -9.54 7.01 1.34
CA PHE A 102 -9.64 8.45 1.14
C PHE A 102 -8.27 9.10 0.99
N ARG A 103 -8.24 10.26 0.33
CA ARG A 103 -7.02 11.06 0.20
C ARG A 103 -6.75 11.74 1.53
N PHE A 104 -5.55 11.53 2.07
CA PHE A 104 -5.09 12.24 3.26
C PHE A 104 -4.25 13.45 2.88
N ASP A 105 -3.20 13.25 2.08
CA ASP A 105 -2.27 14.33 1.66
C ASP A 105 -1.49 13.94 0.39
N ASP A 106 -0.80 14.90 -0.23
CA ASP A 106 0.09 14.72 -1.38
C ASP A 106 1.26 15.69 -1.34
N VAL A 107 2.42 15.19 -0.94
CA VAL A 107 3.62 16.01 -0.76
C VAL A 107 4.62 15.67 -1.85
N ARG A 108 4.83 16.59 -2.80
CA ARG A 108 5.81 16.45 -3.89
C ARG A 108 5.65 15.13 -4.66
N GLY A 109 4.40 14.74 -4.92
CA GLY A 109 4.05 13.50 -5.62
C GLY A 109 4.07 12.26 -4.73
N ASN A 110 4.30 12.36 -3.42
CA ASN A 110 4.06 11.27 -2.48
C ASN A 110 2.59 11.29 -2.07
N LEU A 111 1.77 10.48 -2.74
CA LEU A 111 0.37 10.34 -2.37
C LEU A 111 0.25 9.56 -1.06
N ILE A 112 -0.45 10.15 -0.08
CA ILE A 112 -0.75 9.56 1.23
C ILE A 112 -2.25 9.31 1.28
N LEU A 113 -2.62 8.05 1.54
CA LEU A 113 -4.01 7.63 1.65
C LEU A 113 -4.31 7.18 3.06
N GLY A 114 -5.52 7.46 3.50
CA GLY A 114 -6.11 6.86 4.68
C GLY A 114 -6.94 5.64 4.29
N PHE A 115 -6.77 4.57 5.06
CA PHE A 115 -7.50 3.31 4.93
C PHE A 115 -8.25 3.05 6.23
N THR A 116 -9.58 3.06 6.16
CA THR A 116 -10.45 2.81 7.31
C THR A 116 -11.04 1.41 7.18
N HIS A 117 -10.71 0.54 8.13
CA HIS A 117 -11.33 -0.78 8.22
C HIS A 117 -12.84 -0.65 8.49
N LEU A 118 -13.66 -1.37 7.73
CA LEU A 118 -15.11 -1.19 7.76
C LEU A 118 -15.86 -2.13 8.73
N ASP A 119 -15.14 -2.92 9.53
CA ASP A 119 -15.74 -3.98 10.36
C ASP A 119 -16.41 -3.53 11.68
N ASP A 120 -16.32 -2.25 12.06
CA ASP A 120 -16.92 -1.77 13.32
C ASP A 120 -18.15 -0.88 13.05
N ASP A 121 -19.35 -1.47 12.98
CA ASP A 121 -20.67 -0.80 13.05
C ASP A 121 -20.91 0.33 12.03
N ASN A 122 -20.69 0.08 10.74
CA ASN A 122 -21.07 1.06 9.72
C ASN A 122 -22.57 1.00 9.41
N VAL A 123 -23.34 1.85 10.11
CA VAL A 123 -24.75 2.20 9.79
C VAL A 123 -24.92 2.72 8.34
N PHE A 124 -23.82 3.02 7.64
CA PHE A 124 -23.78 3.53 6.27
C PHE A 124 -23.44 2.49 5.20
N VAL A 125 -23.21 1.22 5.55
CA VAL A 125 -23.30 0.14 4.55
C VAL A 125 -24.77 -0.23 4.42
N LYS A 126 -25.53 0.61 3.68
CA LYS A 126 -26.83 0.21 3.17
C LYS A 126 -26.59 -0.94 2.19
N THR A 127 -26.88 -2.16 2.62
CA THR A 127 -27.17 -3.27 1.70
C THR A 127 -28.34 -2.87 0.80
N PRO A 128 -28.33 -3.28 -0.50
CA PRO A 128 -29.44 -3.04 -1.41
C PRO A 128 -30.73 -3.74 -0.97
#